data_AF-A0AAW5MM42-F1
#
_entry.id   AF-A0AAW5MM42-F1
#
_cell.length_a   1.000
_cell.length_b   1.000
_cell.length_c   1.000
_cell.angle_alpha   90.00
_cell.angle_beta   90.00
_cell.angle_gamma   90.00
#
_symmetry.space_group_name_H-M   'P 1'
#
loop_
_entity.id
_entity.type
_entity.pdbx_description
1 polymer ?
#
loop_
_entity_poly.entity_id
_entity_poly.type
_entity_poly.pdbx_seq_one_letter_code
_entity_poly.pdbx_strand_id
1 'polypeptide(L)'
;MARNVTTAELRNISANSSQATRDHVFKSLATTASMSTFLSHSSKDKEVLPGAIQVLQNHGASVYIDEIDPEMPPYTSEETAALLKQRIAQTKRFVLLTTKNSKESRWVPWELGIADGAKGLSKIAIFPASDTAYDDSWVSWEYLGLYQRVVWGLLKGQPQELWMVLDTKANTAVPLSDWLSGY
;
A
#
# COMPACT_ATOMS: atom_id res chain seq x y z
N MET A 1 -19.24 3.29 -9.93
CA MET A 1 -18.11 4.20 -10.24
C MET A 1 -16.97 3.81 -9.31
N ALA A 2 -15.72 3.80 -9.78
CA ALA A 2 -14.58 3.51 -8.91
C ALA A 2 -14.30 4.72 -8.01
N ARG A 3 -13.93 4.47 -6.75
CA ARG A 3 -13.68 5.50 -5.74
C ARG A 3 -12.52 5.13 -4.82
N ASN A 4 -11.92 6.13 -4.21
CA ASN A 4 -10.93 5.92 -3.16
C ASN A 4 -11.60 5.30 -1.92
N VAL A 5 -10.77 4.71 -1.06
CA VAL A 5 -11.22 4.19 0.24
C VAL A 5 -10.86 5.18 1.33
N THR A 6 -11.77 5.34 2.29
CA THR A 6 -11.59 6.27 3.40
C THR A 6 -10.81 5.65 4.54
N THR A 7 -10.20 6.51 5.36
CA THR A 7 -9.61 6.10 6.65
C THR A 7 -10.62 5.38 7.53
N ALA A 8 -11.87 5.84 7.55
CA ALA A 8 -12.97 5.22 8.30
C ALA A 8 -13.28 3.80 7.80
N GLU A 9 -13.30 3.58 6.49
CA GLU A 9 -13.50 2.24 5.91
C GLU A 9 -12.37 1.29 6.25
N LEU A 10 -11.10 1.71 6.13
CA LEU A 10 -9.95 0.88 6.52
C LEU A 10 -9.96 0.56 8.01
N ARG A 11 -10.30 1.53 8.86
CA ARG A 11 -10.52 1.31 10.29
C ARG A 11 -11.64 0.32 10.53
N ASN A 12 -12.75 0.39 9.79
CA ASN A 12 -13.88 -0.53 9.98
C ASN A 12 -13.55 -1.97 9.55
N ILE A 13 -12.76 -2.14 8.49
CA ILE A 13 -12.25 -3.46 8.06
C ILE A 13 -11.46 -4.12 9.20
N SER A 14 -10.62 -3.35 9.91
CA SER A 14 -9.90 -3.85 11.08
C SER A 14 -10.78 -3.93 12.33
N ALA A 15 -11.70 -2.98 12.55
CA ALA A 15 -12.58 -2.88 13.72
C ALA A 15 -13.54 -4.08 13.82
N ASN A 16 -14.08 -4.53 12.69
CA ASN A 16 -14.98 -5.67 12.59
C ASN A 16 -14.25 -7.03 12.75
N SER A 17 -12.93 -7.00 12.78
CA SER A 17 -12.09 -8.18 13.00
C SER A 17 -11.80 -8.37 14.50
N SER A 18 -11.84 -9.62 14.97
CA SER A 18 -11.48 -9.93 16.36
C SER A 18 -10.03 -9.54 16.67
N GLN A 19 -9.67 -9.35 17.94
CA GLN A 19 -8.27 -9.08 18.32
C GLN A 19 -7.32 -10.17 17.80
N ALA A 20 -7.74 -11.44 17.90
CA ALA A 20 -7.00 -12.58 17.36
C ALA A 20 -6.80 -12.49 15.83
N THR A 21 -7.79 -11.98 15.11
CA THR A 21 -7.67 -11.73 13.66
C THR A 21 -6.65 -10.64 13.38
N ARG A 22 -6.67 -9.52 14.12
CA ARG A 22 -5.67 -8.44 13.96
C ARG A 22 -4.26 -8.94 14.24
N ASP A 23 -4.09 -9.70 15.31
CA ASP A 23 -2.79 -10.29 15.66
C ASP A 23 -2.34 -11.27 14.56
N HIS A 24 -3.28 -12.01 13.95
CA HIS A 24 -2.99 -12.88 12.82
C HIS A 24 -2.55 -12.10 11.57
N VAL A 25 -3.18 -10.95 11.27
CA VAL A 25 -2.78 -10.07 10.14
C VAL A 25 -1.32 -9.67 10.24
N PHE A 26 -0.87 -9.25 11.43
CA PHE A 26 0.53 -8.88 11.63
C PHE A 26 1.46 -10.10 11.66
N LYS A 27 1.02 -11.23 12.21
CA LYS A 27 1.80 -12.47 12.23
C LYS A 27 1.98 -13.10 10.85
N SER A 28 1.05 -12.88 9.93
CA SER A 28 1.11 -13.39 8.55
C SER A 28 1.88 -12.47 7.59
N LEU A 29 2.43 -11.36 8.08
CA LEU A 29 3.32 -10.52 7.30
C LEU A 29 4.59 -11.27 6.89
N ALA A 30 5.09 -10.93 5.72
CA ALA A 30 6.31 -11.48 5.17
C ALA A 30 7.51 -11.00 5.99
N THR A 31 8.25 -11.95 6.58
CA THR A 31 9.53 -11.66 7.24
C THR A 31 10.67 -11.48 6.25
N THR A 32 10.43 -11.71 4.96
CA THR A 32 11.42 -11.49 3.89
C THR A 32 10.82 -10.65 2.77
N ALA A 33 11.65 -9.80 2.17
CA ALA A 33 11.23 -8.97 1.04
C ALA A 33 11.11 -9.76 -0.28
N SER A 34 11.65 -10.98 -0.35
CA SER A 34 11.62 -11.75 -1.59
C SER A 34 10.18 -12.12 -1.98
N MET A 35 9.79 -11.77 -3.20
CA MET A 35 8.48 -12.11 -3.76
C MET A 35 7.25 -11.49 -3.05
N SER A 36 7.46 -10.59 -2.09
CA SER A 36 6.41 -9.91 -1.32
C SER A 36 6.04 -8.53 -1.92
N THR A 37 5.06 -7.86 -1.32
CA THR A 37 4.64 -6.49 -1.62
C THR A 37 5.12 -5.57 -0.52
N PHE A 38 5.99 -4.61 -0.86
CA PHE A 38 6.42 -3.59 0.09
C PHE A 38 5.25 -2.64 0.35
N LEU A 39 4.84 -2.50 1.61
CA LEU A 39 3.84 -1.52 2.03
C LEU A 39 4.55 -0.39 2.76
N SER A 40 4.72 0.75 2.08
CA SER A 40 5.22 1.98 2.69
C SER A 40 4.07 2.72 3.37
N HIS A 41 4.26 3.12 4.62
CA HIS A 41 3.27 3.84 5.43
C HIS A 41 3.96 4.80 6.40
N SER A 42 3.22 5.76 6.95
CA SER A 42 3.74 6.56 8.05
C SER A 42 3.53 5.82 9.37
N SER A 43 4.52 5.82 10.26
CA SER A 43 4.41 5.20 11.59
C SER A 43 3.31 5.79 12.49
N LYS A 44 2.72 6.93 12.09
CA LYS A 44 1.53 7.53 12.74
C LYS A 44 0.20 6.89 12.28
N ASP A 45 0.21 6.03 11.27
CA ASP A 45 -0.98 5.45 10.63
C ASP A 45 -1.42 4.10 11.23
N LYS A 46 -1.08 3.85 12.50
CA LYS A 46 -1.30 2.57 13.21
C LYS A 46 -2.74 2.08 13.20
N GLU A 47 -3.72 3.00 13.11
CA GLU A 47 -5.15 2.66 13.13
C GLU A 47 -5.69 2.22 11.76
N VAL A 48 -5.11 2.70 10.66
CA VAL A 48 -5.55 2.39 9.29
C VAL A 48 -4.72 1.26 8.66
N LEU A 49 -3.46 1.12 9.08
CA LEU A 49 -2.51 0.14 8.58
C LEU A 49 -3.06 -1.30 8.60
N PRO A 50 -3.71 -1.80 9.67
CA PRO A 50 -4.21 -3.18 9.69
C PRO A 50 -5.27 -3.44 8.62
N GLY A 51 -6.13 -2.46 8.34
CA GLY A 51 -7.14 -2.56 7.29
C GLY A 51 -6.51 -2.64 5.90
N ALA A 52 -5.48 -1.83 5.64
CA ALA A 52 -4.73 -1.88 4.39
C ALA A 52 -4.02 -3.24 4.20
N ILE A 53 -3.34 -3.75 5.23
CA ILE A 53 -2.70 -5.07 5.20
C ILE A 53 -3.74 -6.15 4.91
N GLN A 54 -4.88 -6.14 5.63
CA GLN A 54 -5.95 -7.12 5.45
C GLN A 54 -6.48 -7.13 4.01
N VAL A 55 -6.69 -5.96 3.42
CA VAL A 55 -7.11 -5.84 2.02
C VAL A 55 -6.08 -6.49 1.10
N LEU A 56 -4.81 -6.12 1.22
CA LEU A 56 -3.75 -6.67 0.36
C LEU A 56 -3.62 -8.20 0.51
N GLN A 57 -3.60 -8.71 1.74
CA GLN A 57 -3.51 -10.14 2.03
C GLN A 57 -4.72 -10.93 1.50
N ASN A 58 -5.94 -10.39 1.65
CA ASN A 58 -7.15 -11.00 1.10
C ASN A 58 -7.14 -11.10 -0.43
N HIS A 59 -6.29 -10.33 -1.10
CA HIS A 59 -6.10 -10.37 -2.55
C HIS A 59 -4.78 -11.04 -2.95
N GLY A 60 -4.18 -11.84 -2.05
CA GLY A 60 -3.04 -12.70 -2.36
C GLY A 60 -1.66 -12.05 -2.18
N ALA A 61 -1.58 -10.84 -1.62
CA ALA A 61 -0.29 -10.26 -1.28
C ALA A 61 0.34 -10.97 -0.06
N SER A 62 1.61 -11.35 -0.20
CA SER A 62 2.50 -11.48 0.95
C SER A 62 2.99 -10.07 1.26
N VAL A 63 2.52 -9.45 2.35
CA VAL A 63 2.82 -8.04 2.66
C VAL A 63 4.07 -7.93 3.52
N TYR A 64 4.99 -7.05 3.14
CA TYR A 64 6.20 -6.73 3.88
C TYR A 64 6.15 -5.28 4.37
N ILE A 65 6.49 -5.05 5.64
CA ILE A 65 6.75 -3.73 6.21
C ILE A 65 8.10 -3.76 6.94
N ASP A 66 8.80 -2.65 6.99
CA ASP A 66 10.12 -2.51 7.63
C ASP A 66 10.05 -2.68 9.15
N GLU A 67 8.97 -2.23 9.80
CA GLU A 67 8.80 -2.29 11.27
C GLU A 67 8.89 -3.72 11.86
N ILE A 68 8.69 -4.76 11.05
CA ILE A 68 8.72 -6.17 11.50
C ILE A 68 9.95 -6.93 11.00
N ASP A 69 10.80 -6.32 10.17
CA ASP A 69 12.00 -6.98 9.65
C ASP A 69 13.04 -7.06 10.78
N PRO A 70 13.40 -8.26 11.25
CA PRO A 70 14.36 -8.42 12.34
C PRO A 70 15.78 -7.96 11.96
N GLU A 71 16.07 -7.79 10.67
CA GLU A 71 17.35 -7.27 10.19
C GLU A 71 17.38 -5.73 10.20
N MET A 72 16.25 -5.05 10.40
CA MET A 72 16.21 -3.59 10.49
C MET A 72 16.88 -3.09 11.78
N PRO A 73 17.78 -2.09 11.68
CA PRO A 73 18.36 -1.47 12.86
C PRO A 73 17.29 -0.87 13.79
N PRO A 74 17.48 -0.92 15.12
CA PRO A 74 16.51 -0.38 16.09
C PRO A 74 16.40 1.14 16.04
N TYR A 75 17.38 1.82 15.42
CA TYR A 75 17.40 3.26 15.23
C TYR A 75 17.73 3.57 13.77
N THR A 76 17.12 4.63 13.24
CA THR A 76 17.33 5.02 11.85
C THR A 76 18.76 5.50 11.61
N SER A 77 19.45 4.85 10.67
CA SER A 77 20.83 5.15 10.29
C SER A 77 21.04 4.99 8.78
N GLU A 78 22.28 5.18 8.31
CA GLU A 78 22.63 4.93 6.91
C GLU A 78 22.46 3.46 6.52
N GLU A 79 22.67 2.54 7.47
CA GLU A 79 22.39 1.11 7.32
C GLU A 79 20.90 0.85 7.11
N THR A 80 20.01 1.54 7.84
CA THR A 80 18.55 1.46 7.61
C THR A 80 18.22 1.86 6.16
N ALA A 81 18.78 2.97 5.69
CA ALA A 81 18.57 3.42 4.32
C ALA A 81 19.13 2.44 3.28
N ALA A 82 20.31 1.86 3.52
CA ALA A 82 20.88 0.84 2.66
C ALA A 82 19.99 -0.41 2.57
N LEU A 83 19.51 -0.88 3.72
CA LEU A 83 18.64 -2.06 3.80
C LEU A 83 17.29 -1.79 3.15
N LEU A 84 16.63 -0.65 3.42
CA LEU A 84 15.38 -0.28 2.78
C LEU A 84 15.49 -0.28 1.25
N LYS A 85 16.56 0.29 0.67
CA LYS A 85 16.79 0.22 -0.78
C LYS A 85 16.83 -1.22 -1.29
N GLN A 86 17.53 -2.10 -0.57
CA GLN A 86 17.61 -3.52 -0.94
C GLN A 86 16.25 -4.21 -0.83
N ARG A 87 15.50 -3.98 0.24
CA ARG A 87 14.16 -4.56 0.46
C ARG A 87 13.17 -4.09 -0.58
N ILE A 88 13.17 -2.79 -0.87
CA ILE A 88 12.40 -2.23 -1.98
C ILE A 88 12.80 -2.96 -3.25
N ALA A 89 14.07 -3.09 -3.62
CA ALA A 89 14.46 -3.80 -4.85
C ALA A 89 13.98 -5.27 -4.90
N GLN A 90 14.03 -5.99 -3.78
CA GLN A 90 13.68 -7.43 -3.68
C GLN A 90 12.17 -7.73 -3.76
N THR A 91 11.31 -6.80 -3.34
CA THR A 91 9.85 -6.97 -3.43
C THR A 91 9.34 -6.96 -4.87
N LYS A 92 8.20 -7.59 -5.16
CA LYS A 92 7.58 -7.57 -6.50
C LYS A 92 6.89 -6.26 -6.80
N ARG A 93 6.12 -5.79 -5.83
CA ARG A 93 5.24 -4.63 -5.92
C ARG A 93 5.55 -3.68 -4.77
N PHE A 94 5.30 -2.40 -5.00
CA PHE A 94 5.38 -1.37 -3.99
C PHE A 94 4.01 -0.71 -3.88
N VAL A 95 3.48 -0.66 -2.66
CA VAL A 95 2.23 0.00 -2.33
C VAL A 95 2.53 1.08 -1.31
N LEU A 96 2.14 2.31 -1.61
CA LEU A 96 2.21 3.42 -0.66
C LEU A 96 0.82 3.67 -0.05
N LEU A 97 0.67 3.45 1.25
CA LEU A 97 -0.51 3.89 1.99
C LEU A 97 -0.45 5.41 2.18
N THR A 98 -1.28 6.14 1.43
CA THR A 98 -1.30 7.61 1.50
C THR A 98 -2.38 8.07 2.47
N THR A 99 -1.95 8.72 3.55
CA THR A 99 -2.77 9.43 4.53
C THR A 99 -2.31 10.90 4.61
N LYS A 100 -2.94 11.69 5.48
CA LYS A 100 -2.43 13.03 5.82
C LYS A 100 -1.04 12.98 6.47
N ASN A 101 -0.75 11.92 7.24
CA ASN A 101 0.52 11.77 7.95
C ASN A 101 1.68 11.40 7.02
N SER A 102 1.39 10.83 5.85
CA SER A 102 2.40 10.51 4.84
C SER A 102 3.21 11.75 4.41
N LYS A 103 2.64 12.97 4.46
CA LYS A 103 3.35 14.26 4.20
C LYS A 103 4.46 14.54 5.18
N GLU A 104 4.21 14.21 6.43
CA GLU A 104 5.04 14.62 7.56
C GLU A 104 6.20 13.64 7.76
N SER A 105 6.15 12.47 7.13
CA SER A 105 7.22 11.49 7.16
C SER A 105 8.34 11.88 6.21
N ARG A 106 9.57 11.91 6.74
CA ARG A 106 10.78 12.09 5.93
C ARG A 106 11.11 10.84 5.09
N TRP A 107 10.66 9.67 5.53
CA TRP A 107 11.00 8.38 4.91
C TRP A 107 10.04 8.01 3.78
N VAL A 108 8.74 8.26 3.93
CA VAL A 108 7.72 7.81 2.97
C VAL A 108 7.95 8.36 1.55
N PRO A 109 8.13 9.69 1.33
CA PRO A 109 8.45 10.21 0.00
C PRO A 109 9.80 9.70 -0.53
N TRP A 110 10.77 9.47 0.36
CA TRP A 110 12.09 8.95 0.01
C TRP A 110 12.00 7.50 -0.49
N GLU A 111 11.30 6.63 0.23
CA GLU A 111 11.04 5.24 -0.18
C GLU A 111 10.33 5.17 -1.52
N LEU A 112 9.32 6.03 -1.73
CA LEU A 112 8.62 6.12 -3.02
C LEU A 112 9.58 6.50 -4.16
N GLY A 113 10.44 7.50 -3.95
CA GLY A 113 11.44 7.88 -4.96
C GLY A 113 12.44 6.77 -5.29
N ILE A 114 12.87 6.00 -4.27
CA ILE A 114 13.71 4.81 -4.47
C ILE A 114 12.95 3.73 -5.26
N ALA A 115 11.69 3.48 -4.91
CA ALA A 115 10.85 2.50 -5.60
C ALA A 115 10.61 2.87 -7.07
N ASP A 116 10.32 4.15 -7.33
CA ASP A 116 10.14 4.70 -8.67
C ASP A 116 11.33 4.38 -9.57
N GLY A 117 12.54 4.73 -9.12
CA GLY A 117 13.78 4.47 -9.85
C GLY A 117 14.13 2.99 -10.01
N ALA A 118 13.69 2.13 -9.09
CA ALA A 118 14.07 0.70 -9.10
C ALA A 118 13.07 -0.22 -9.82
N LYS A 119 11.77 0.14 -9.90
CA LYS A 119 10.70 -0.78 -10.32
C LYS A 119 9.93 -0.36 -11.56
N GLY A 120 9.87 0.93 -11.85
CA GLY A 120 8.97 1.51 -12.84
C GLY A 120 7.50 1.57 -12.39
N LEU A 121 6.72 2.43 -13.04
CA LEU A 121 5.37 2.82 -12.61
C LEU A 121 4.36 1.68 -12.54
N SER A 122 4.47 0.65 -13.39
CA SER A 122 3.52 -0.47 -13.42
C SER A 122 3.58 -1.39 -12.20
N LYS A 123 4.63 -1.27 -11.38
CA LYS A 123 4.82 -2.04 -10.14
C LYS A 123 4.58 -1.22 -8.88
N ILE A 124 4.12 0.02 -9.03
CA ILE A 124 3.91 0.96 -7.94
C ILE A 124 2.44 1.39 -7.96
N ALA A 125 1.77 1.21 -6.83
CA ALA A 125 0.44 1.74 -6.62
C ALA A 125 0.40 2.56 -5.33
N ILE A 126 -0.46 3.57 -5.32
CA ILE A 126 -0.84 4.26 -4.11
C ILE A 126 -2.17 3.70 -3.61
N PHE A 127 -2.28 3.56 -2.30
CA PHE A 127 -3.48 3.15 -1.61
C PHE A 127 -4.01 4.36 -0.82
N PRO A 128 -4.93 5.13 -1.41
CA PRO A 128 -5.52 6.29 -0.75
C PRO A 128 -6.37 5.87 0.44
N ALA A 129 -6.07 6.51 1.57
CA ALA A 129 -6.86 6.51 2.79
C ALA A 129 -7.17 7.97 3.16
N SER A 130 -8.16 8.54 2.47
CA SER A 130 -8.60 9.93 2.63
C SER A 130 -9.74 10.06 3.64
N ASP A 131 -10.13 11.29 3.98
CA ASP A 131 -11.28 11.51 4.88
C ASP A 131 -12.61 11.19 4.17
N THR A 132 -12.69 11.43 2.86
CA THR A 132 -13.88 11.12 2.05
C THR A 132 -13.50 10.38 0.77
N ALA A 133 -14.42 9.55 0.27
CA ALA A 133 -14.15 8.65 -0.85
C ALA A 133 -13.87 9.36 -2.19
N TYR A 134 -14.22 10.64 -2.28
CA TYR A 134 -13.99 11.50 -3.45
C TYR A 134 -13.03 12.65 -3.14
N ASP A 135 -12.43 12.66 -1.95
CA ASP A 135 -11.41 13.63 -1.59
C ASP A 135 -10.08 13.21 -2.23
N ASP A 136 -9.77 13.89 -3.32
CA ASP A 136 -8.49 13.85 -4.01
C ASP A 136 -7.52 14.92 -3.47
N SER A 137 -7.74 15.47 -2.25
CA SER A 137 -6.79 16.42 -1.64
C SER A 137 -5.39 15.83 -1.43
N TRP A 138 -5.23 14.51 -1.39
CA TRP A 138 -3.93 13.84 -1.43
C TRP A 138 -3.25 13.95 -2.82
N VAL A 139 -4.02 14.12 -3.90
CA VAL A 139 -3.56 14.46 -5.26
C VAL A 139 -2.95 15.86 -5.31
N SER A 140 -3.04 16.67 -4.24
CA SER A 140 -2.24 17.89 -4.10
C SER A 140 -0.73 17.65 -4.12
N TRP A 141 -0.26 16.41 -4.00
CA TRP A 141 1.11 16.07 -4.40
C TRP A 141 1.08 15.72 -5.87
N GLU A 142 1.43 16.69 -6.71
CA GLU A 142 1.32 16.59 -8.17
C GLU A 142 1.97 15.30 -8.71
N TYR A 143 3.11 14.88 -8.13
CA TYR A 143 3.82 13.67 -8.54
C TYR A 143 3.09 12.36 -8.16
N LEU A 144 2.21 12.34 -7.15
CA LEU A 144 1.42 11.14 -6.85
C LEU A 144 0.44 10.80 -7.98
N GLY A 145 0.08 11.79 -8.81
CA GLY A 145 -0.71 11.58 -10.02
C GLY A 145 -0.01 10.72 -11.09
N LEU A 146 1.28 10.39 -10.91
CA LEU A 146 2.00 9.48 -11.78
C LEU A 146 1.64 8.01 -11.55
N TYR A 147 1.21 7.65 -10.34
CA TYR A 147 1.07 6.25 -9.93
C TYR A 147 -0.36 5.74 -10.06
N GLN A 148 -0.48 4.43 -10.23
CA GLN A 148 -1.75 3.72 -10.24
C GLN A 148 -2.38 3.72 -8.84
N ARG A 149 -3.70 3.56 -8.76
CA ARG A 149 -4.46 3.73 -7.51
C ARG A 149 -5.21 2.46 -7.13
N VAL A 150 -5.03 2.01 -5.89
CA VAL A 150 -5.91 0.98 -5.31
C VAL A 150 -7.26 1.63 -4.99
N VAL A 151 -8.32 1.17 -5.65
CA VAL A 151 -9.67 1.73 -5.56
C VAL A 151 -10.71 0.63 -5.42
N TRP A 152 -11.89 1.00 -4.93
CA TRP A 152 -13.05 0.11 -4.83
C TRP A 152 -14.15 0.53 -5.82
N GLY A 153 -14.81 -0.43 -6.47
CA GLY A 153 -16.03 -0.18 -7.24
C GLY A 153 -16.31 -1.21 -8.33
N LEU A 154 -17.26 -0.88 -9.21
CA LEU A 154 -17.63 -1.72 -10.36
C LEU A 154 -16.59 -1.64 -11.49
N LEU A 155 -16.05 -2.79 -11.88
CA LEU A 155 -15.26 -2.97 -13.09
C LEU A 155 -16.15 -3.50 -14.22
N LYS A 156 -15.97 -3.00 -15.45
CA LYS A 156 -16.77 -3.43 -16.60
C LYS A 156 -16.66 -4.95 -16.81
N GLY A 157 -17.80 -5.63 -16.86
CA GLY A 157 -17.86 -7.09 -17.03
C GLY A 157 -17.80 -7.88 -15.71
N GLN A 158 -17.67 -7.22 -14.56
CA GLN A 158 -17.72 -7.87 -13.25
C GLN A 158 -19.12 -7.71 -12.63
N PRO A 159 -19.67 -8.77 -12.00
CA PRO A 159 -21.04 -8.76 -11.48
C PRO A 159 -21.19 -7.97 -10.18
N GLN A 160 -20.10 -7.71 -9.47
CA GLN A 160 -20.07 -7.05 -8.17
C GLN A 160 -18.92 -6.04 -8.10
N GLU A 161 -18.98 -5.16 -7.11
CA GLU A 161 -17.85 -4.28 -6.79
C GLU A 161 -16.66 -5.10 -6.28
N LEU A 162 -15.46 -4.62 -6.60
CA LEU A 162 -14.22 -5.27 -6.21
C LEU A 162 -13.11 -4.24 -5.97
N TRP A 163 -12.02 -4.71 -5.36
CA TRP A 163 -10.77 -3.98 -5.27
C TRP A 163 -10.00 -4.09 -6.59
N MET A 164 -9.60 -2.96 -7.15
CA MET A 164 -8.86 -2.88 -8.40
C MET A 164 -7.72 -1.88 -8.32
N VAL A 165 -6.76 -2.01 -9.22
CA VAL A 165 -5.74 -1.01 -9.47
C VAL A 165 -6.11 -0.23 -10.72
N LEU A 166 -6.41 1.05 -10.55
CA LEU A 166 -6.81 1.99 -11.59
C LEU A 166 -5.60 2.74 -12.13
N ASP A 167 -5.39 2.66 -13.44
CA ASP A 167 -4.50 3.54 -14.18
C ASP A 167 -5.34 4.69 -14.77
N THR A 168 -5.25 5.86 -14.13
CA THR A 168 -6.04 7.03 -14.54
C THR A 168 -5.61 7.59 -15.88
N LYS A 169 -4.35 7.40 -16.30
CA LYS A 169 -3.83 7.91 -17.58
C LYS A 169 -4.26 7.01 -18.74
N ALA A 170 -4.17 5.69 -18.54
CA ALA A 170 -4.60 4.72 -19.54
C ALA A 170 -6.11 4.51 -19.54
N ASN A 171 -6.82 4.97 -18.50
CA ASN A 171 -8.23 4.70 -18.26
C ASN A 171 -8.55 3.18 -18.27
N THR A 172 -7.65 2.42 -17.64
CA THR A 172 -7.77 0.97 -17.48
C THR A 172 -7.73 0.61 -16.00
N ALA A 173 -8.31 -0.53 -15.66
CA ALA A 173 -8.22 -1.08 -14.32
C ALA A 173 -8.11 -2.59 -14.38
N VAL A 174 -7.35 -3.16 -13.44
CA VAL A 174 -7.18 -4.60 -13.26
C VAL A 174 -7.58 -4.98 -11.84
N PRO A 175 -8.18 -6.17 -11.61
CA PRO A 175 -8.43 -6.65 -10.27
C PRO A 175 -7.16 -6.59 -9.40
N LEU A 176 -7.32 -6.23 -8.12
CA LEU A 176 -6.18 -6.07 -7.21
C LEU A 176 -5.36 -7.36 -7.09
N SER A 177 -6.03 -8.52 -7.09
CA SER A 177 -5.40 -9.84 -7.10
C SER A 177 -4.49 -10.05 -8.31
N ASP A 178 -4.95 -9.62 -9.48
CA ASP A 178 -4.21 -9.78 -10.74
C ASP A 178 -3.01 -8.82 -10.77
N TRP A 179 -3.20 -7.59 -10.29
CA TRP A 179 -2.09 -6.67 -10.14
C TRP A 179 -1.03 -7.20 -9.18
N LEU A 180 -1.43 -7.70 -8.00
CA LEU A 180 -0.49 -8.23 -7.00
C LEU A 180 0.27 -9.47 -7.48
N SER A 181 -0.36 -10.34 -8.28
CA SER A 181 0.25 -11.60 -8.73
C SER A 181 1.39 -11.40 -9.73
N GLY A 182 1.39 -10.29 -10.48
CA GLY A 182 2.45 -10.00 -11.43
C GLY A 182 2.14 -10.34 -12.89
N TYR A 183 0.86 -10.37 -13.30
CA TYR A 183 0.47 -10.55 -14.72
C TYR A 183 1.35 -9.76 -15.69
#